data_AF-M4RWG9-F1
#
_entry.id   AF-M4RWG9-F1
#
_cell.length_a   1.000
_cell.length_b   1.000
_cell.length_c   1.000
_cell.angle_alpha   90.00
_cell.angle_beta   90.00
_cell.angle_gamma   90.00
#
_symmetry.space_group_name_H-M   'P 1'
#
loop_
_entity.id
_entity.type
_entity.pdbx_description
1 polymer ?
#
loop_
_entity_poly.entity_id
_entity_poly.type
_entity_poly.pdbx_seq_one_letter_code
_entity_poly.pdbx_strand_id
1 'polypeptide(L)' 'MWGSHAQRKGSVIDTHKHHVLSGPHPSPLSAYRGFFGCQHFSQTNDLLKQQSKSQINWQV' A
#
# COMPACT_ATOMS: atom_id res chain seq x y z
N MET A 1 -0.08 2.14 3.32
CA MET A 1 -0.23 3.37 4.13
C MET A 1 -0.88 4.46 3.28
N TRP A 2 -2.20 4.62 3.34
CA TRP A 2 -2.92 5.63 2.55
C TRP A 2 -3.28 6.85 3.41
N GLY A 3 -2.80 8.02 3.00
CA GLY A 3 -3.03 9.29 3.70
C GLY A 3 -2.07 9.56 4.87
N SER A 4 -2.02 10.83 5.27
CA SER A 4 -1.04 11.34 6.24
C SER A 4 -1.17 10.72 7.63
N HIS A 5 -2.40 10.40 8.07
CA HIS A 5 -2.63 9.75 9.35
C HIS A 5 -2.04 8.32 9.38
N ALA A 6 -2.24 7.54 8.32
CA ALA A 6 -1.65 6.22 8.20
C ALA A 6 -0.12 6.32 8.14
N GLN A 7 0.43 7.21 7.30
CA GLN A 7 1.87 7.41 7.16
C GLN A 7 2.54 7.80 8.49
N ARG A 8 1.91 8.67 9.31
CA ARG A 8 2.41 9.01 10.65
C ARG A 8 2.50 7.78 11.55
N LYS A 9 1.49 6.91 11.55
CA LYS A 9 1.54 5.63 12.28
C LYS A 9 2.59 4.67 11.71
N GLY A 10 2.88 4.76 10.41
CA GLY A 10 3.91 3.96 9.75
C GLY A 10 5.35 4.31 10.17
N SER A 11 5.58 5.45 10.83
CA SER A 11 6.92 5.87 11.26
C SER A 11 7.62 4.90 12.21
N VAL A 12 6.87 4.05 12.91
CA VAL A 12 7.43 3.02 13.81
C VAL A 12 7.77 1.71 13.10
N ILE A 13 7.48 1.59 11.80
CA ILE A 13 7.73 0.37 11.02
C ILE A 13 9.20 0.36 10.58
N ASP A 14 9.89 -0.75 10.88
CA ASP A 14 11.23 -1.02 10.38
C ASP A 14 11.18 -1.34 8.87
N THR A 15 11.57 -0.36 8.03
CA THR A 15 11.55 -0.48 6.57
C THR A 15 12.67 -1.36 6.02
N HIS A 16 13.65 -1.78 6.82
CA HIS A 16 14.63 -2.77 6.39
C HIS A 16 14.05 -4.19 6.43
N LYS A 17 13.07 -4.43 7.32
CA LYS A 17 12.37 -5.72 7.44
C LYS A 17 11.06 -5.77 6.67
N HIS A 18 10.38 -4.64 6.54
CA HIS A 18 9.04 -4.56 5.96
C HIS A 18 9.00 -3.66 4.73
N HIS A 19 8.27 -4.10 3.72
CA HIS A 19 7.96 -3.25 2.55
C HIS A 19 6.70 -2.44 2.84
N VAL A 20 6.80 -1.12 2.69
CA VAL A 20 5.70 -0.19 2.96
C VAL A 20 5.28 0.49 1.66
N LEU A 21 4.10 0.14 1.15
CA LEU A 21 3.46 0.87 0.05
C LEU A 21 2.71 2.07 0.61
N SER A 22 3.07 3.29 0.21
CA SER A 22 2.46 4.53 0.71
C SER A 22 1.94 5.42 -0.41
N GLY A 23 0.80 6.07 -0.19
CA GLY A 23 0.21 6.99 -1.17
C GLY A 23 -0.90 7.86 -0.59
N PRO A 24 -1.55 8.71 -1.41
CA PRO A 24 -2.70 9.52 -1.01
C PRO A 24 -3.87 8.67 -0.49
N HIS A 25 -4.79 9.29 0.25
CA HIS A 25 -5.96 8.61 0.77
C HIS A 25 -7.02 8.41 -0.35
N PRO A 26 -7.77 7.29 -0.37
CA PRO A 26 -8.85 7.03 -1.35
C PRO A 26 -10.04 7.99 -1.29
N SER A 27 -10.13 8.84 -0.26
CA SER A 27 -11.20 9.84 -0.15
C SER A 27 -11.22 10.77 -1.39
N PRO A 28 -12.40 11.19 -1.88
CA PRO A 28 -12.53 12.09 -3.02
C PRO A 28 -11.63 13.34 -2.95
N LEU A 29 -11.39 13.86 -1.75
CA LEU A 29 -10.55 15.05 -1.51
C LEU A 29 -9.08 14.86 -1.96
N SER A 30 -8.58 13.63 -1.98
CA SER A 30 -7.16 13.35 -2.25
C SER A 30 -6.91 12.23 -3.27
N ALA A 31 -7.95 11.50 -3.70
CA ALA A 31 -7.77 10.32 -4.54
C ALA A 31 -7.10 10.65 -5.89
N TYR A 32 -7.49 11.77 -6.50
CA TYR A 32 -6.92 12.27 -7.75
C TYR A 32 -5.47 12.71 -7.65
N ARG A 33 -4.95 12.92 -6.42
CA ARG A 33 -3.56 13.32 -6.19
C ARG A 33 -2.58 12.15 -6.23
N GLY A 34 -3.01 10.97 -6.68
CA GLY A 34 -2.15 9.79 -6.87
C GLY A 34 -2.61 8.51 -6.17
N PHE A 35 -3.83 8.43 -5.63
CA PHE A 35 -4.41 7.14 -5.23
C PHE A 35 -4.85 6.35 -6.46
N PHE A 36 -5.56 7.01 -7.39
CA PHE A 36 -5.88 6.40 -8.67
C PHE A 36 -4.59 6.12 -9.46
N GLY A 37 -4.46 4.90 -9.97
CA GLY A 37 -3.24 4.45 -10.64
C GLY A 37 -2.09 4.03 -9.72
N CYS A 38 -2.25 4.04 -8.38
CA CYS A 38 -1.17 3.63 -7.48
C CYS A 38 -0.81 2.13 -7.58
N GLN A 39 -1.72 1.30 -8.09
CA GLN A 39 -1.51 -0.15 -8.30
C GLN A 39 -1.12 -0.93 -7.03
N HIS A 40 -1.45 -0.43 -5.83
CA HIS A 40 -1.02 -1.07 -4.58
C HIS A 40 -1.50 -2.52 -4.42
N PHE A 41 -2.65 -2.91 -4.99
CA PHE A 41 -3.16 -4.28 -4.90
C PHE A 41 -2.28 -5.28 -5.66
N SER A 42 -1.94 -4.96 -6.92
CA SER A 42 -1.03 -5.81 -7.72
C SER A 42 0.37 -5.79 -7.14
N GLN A 43 0.90 -4.61 -6.78
CA GLN A 43 2.21 -4.49 -6.11
C GLN A 43 2.29 -5.32 -4.82
N THR A 44 1.22 -5.36 -4.02
CA THR A 44 1.18 -6.20 -2.81
C THR A 44 1.31 -7.68 -3.17
N ASN A 45 0.61 -8.14 -4.20
CA ASN A 45 0.68 -9.52 -4.67
C ASN A 45 2.03 -9.87 -5.31
N ASP A 46 2.69 -8.90 -5.97
CA ASP A 46 4.04 -9.08 -6.49
C ASP A 46 5.07 -9.24 -5.36
N LEU A 47 4.96 -8.41 -4.30
CA LEU A 47 5.80 -8.53 -3.11
C LEU A 47 5.58 -9.87 -2.39
N LEU A 48 4.33 -10.32 -2.25
CA LEU A 48 4.02 -11.63 -1.66
C LEU A 48 4.64 -12.76 -2.49
N LYS A 49 4.51 -12.69 -3.81
CA LYS A 49 5.11 -13.67 -4.73
C LYS A 49 6.64 -13.71 -4.62
N GLN A 50 7.30 -12.55 -4.55
CA GLN A 50 8.75 -12.46 -4.35
C GLN A 50 9.20 -13.07 -3.01
N GLN A 51 8.35 -13.02 -1.99
CA GLN A 51 8.58 -13.64 -0.68
C GLN A 51 8.11 -15.11 -0.62
N SER A 52 7.73 -15.71 -1.76
CA SER A 52 7.16 -17.06 -1.83
C SER A 52 5.93 -17.26 -0.93
N LYS A 53 5.13 -16.20 -0.73
CA LYS A 53 3.87 -16.23 0.02
C LYS A 53 2.68 -16.29 -0.92
N SER A 54 1.57 -16.82 -0.41
CA SER A 54 0.30 -16.84 -1.12
C SER A 54 -0.18 -15.42 -1.42
N GLN A 55 -0.60 -15.19 -2.66
CA GLN A 55 -1.19 -13.93 -3.10
C GLN A 55 -2.61 -13.79 -2.55
N ILE A 56 -3.06 -12.55 -2.39
CA ILE A 56 -4.41 -12.24 -1.91
C ILE A 56 -5.36 -12.19 -3.11
N ASN A 57 -6.49 -12.89 -3.01
CA ASN A 57 -7.60 -12.70 -3.94
C ASN A 57 -8.38 -11.45 -3.53
N TRP A 58 -8.37 -10.43 -4.39
CA TRP A 58 -9.02 -9.14 -4.14
C TRP A 58 -10.44 -9.05 -4.74
N GLN A 59 -10.90 -10.09 -5.44
CA GLN A 59 -12.26 -10.14 -5.96
C GLN A 59 -13.27 -10.19 -4.79
N VAL A 60 -14.29 -9.34 -4.87
CA VAL A 60 -15.40 -9.24 -3.91
C VAL A 60 -16.69 -9.81 -4.48
#